data_AF-A0A934C7W1-F1
#
_entry.id   AF-A0A934C7W1-F1
#
_cell.length_a   1.000
_cell.length_b   1.000
_cell.length_c   1.000
_cell.angle_alpha   90.00
_cell.angle_beta   90.00
_cell.angle_gamma   90.00
#
_symmetry.space_group_name_H-M   'P 1'
#
loop_
_entity.id
_entity.type
_entity.pdbx_description
1 polymer ?
#
loop_
_entity_poly.entity_id
_entity_poly.type
_entity_poly.pdbx_seq_one_letter_code
_entity_poly.pdbx_strand_id
1 'polypeptide(L)'
;MFLRLLVLALLPTLSTWAEVILHDKAAPLPFMQQGPFVRLGDGSILTMDSRGALVSRNEGRTWTPRAIFDSLRFEPSGERALLRTREGVVLFAFLNLREKRFLWDDEKGGPQEGCRIPVYLLRSSDDGLTWEAPVLLQDGWCGAVRQFLRLRNGRVLLVAQKAMANPGRHVTIVYHSDDLGQNWHAGDVIDLGEAGNYRDPVSGLRATTHGGGLEGTVLERADGVVRLLLRVPHGCFYETNSRDGVKWSVPQPAPIEASDSPGTLVRLASGRVALVWNRFRDPVKRLGRREQLSIAFSENDGVTWTAPQVFAVQPTPAGQRESAYWIAYPYVFEAEPGRLWISTMQGRLCAALNEADFLGPVGNPLDGPAVRVLALGDSITRGARPGVLPTETFSARVQAALREAGAKVLVHNLGIGGERTDQALRRLDRDVLAQRPHLVLVMYGTNDGWVDEGQTASRLGEESYEANLREIVGRLRAAGIVPVLMTPPRFGEENRRNGLGEDPNERLARYAGRCRNVARETGVPLVDHFAAWTEAQEQGQSLQGRTTDGCHPNGTGHADLAGRILPVVAPLVRQLLPSP
;
A
#
# COMPACT_ATOMS: atom_id res chain seq x y z
N MET A 1 -5.21 -25.70 70.35
CA MET A 1 -5.26 -26.84 69.44
C MET A 1 -5.89 -26.37 68.13
N PHE A 2 -5.05 -26.22 67.10
CA PHE A 2 -5.29 -25.97 65.68
C PHE A 2 -6.33 -24.95 65.18
N LEU A 3 -5.77 -23.78 64.84
CA LEU A 3 -6.19 -22.77 63.87
C LEU A 3 -6.18 -23.39 62.44
N ARG A 4 -7.26 -23.28 61.66
CA ARG A 4 -7.26 -23.55 60.20
C ARG A 4 -7.29 -22.22 59.45
N LEU A 5 -6.14 -21.85 58.90
CA LEU A 5 -5.99 -20.76 57.92
C LEU A 5 -6.70 -21.12 56.61
N LEU A 6 -7.58 -20.24 56.15
CA LEU A 6 -8.06 -20.21 54.78
C LEU A 6 -6.98 -19.58 53.90
N VAL A 7 -6.33 -20.37 53.06
CA VAL A 7 -5.42 -19.85 52.02
C VAL A 7 -6.27 -19.36 50.86
N LEU A 8 -6.42 -18.04 50.73
CA LEU A 8 -6.85 -17.41 49.49
C LEU A 8 -5.72 -17.59 48.47
N ALA A 9 -5.88 -18.54 47.56
CA ALA A 9 -5.06 -18.61 46.36
C ALA A 9 -5.48 -17.45 45.43
N LEU A 10 -4.64 -16.42 45.36
CA LEU A 10 -4.65 -15.45 44.27
C LEU A 10 -4.39 -16.19 42.96
N LEU A 11 -5.45 -16.55 42.24
CA LEU A 11 -5.34 -16.89 40.83
C LEU A 11 -4.80 -15.65 40.10
N PRO A 12 -3.73 -15.76 39.31
CA PRO A 12 -3.34 -14.66 38.44
C PRO A 12 -4.50 -14.39 37.49
N THR A 13 -4.96 -13.14 37.45
CA THR A 13 -5.93 -12.68 36.48
C THR A 13 -5.42 -13.04 35.09
N LEU A 14 -6.14 -13.91 34.40
CA LEU A 14 -5.98 -14.09 32.95
C LEU A 14 -6.02 -12.69 32.34
N SER A 15 -4.90 -12.26 31.77
CA SER A 15 -4.84 -11.06 30.94
C SER A 15 -5.89 -11.23 29.85
N THR A 16 -7.03 -10.57 30.00
CA THR A 16 -8.05 -10.48 28.96
C THR A 16 -7.46 -9.59 27.88
N TRP A 17 -6.77 -10.20 26.91
CA TRP A 17 -6.46 -9.53 25.67
C TRP A 17 -7.77 -8.99 25.11
N ALA A 18 -7.85 -7.68 24.86
CA ALA A 18 -9.02 -7.10 24.20
C ALA A 18 -9.21 -7.82 22.86
N GLU A 19 -10.42 -8.35 22.64
CA GLU A 19 -10.75 -9.14 21.45
C GLU A 19 -10.61 -8.29 20.19
N VAL A 20 -9.99 -8.84 19.14
CA VAL A 20 -9.91 -8.17 17.84
C VAL A 20 -11.31 -8.05 17.27
N ILE A 21 -11.72 -6.83 16.93
CA ILE A 21 -13.03 -6.54 16.34
C ILE A 21 -12.92 -6.78 14.83
N LEU A 22 -13.74 -7.69 14.31
CA LEU A 22 -13.86 -7.98 12.89
C LEU A 22 -15.07 -7.25 12.27
N HIS A 23 -14.95 -6.90 11.00
CA HIS A 23 -16.07 -6.42 10.22
C HIS A 23 -17.10 -7.54 10.03
N ASP A 24 -18.39 -7.23 9.87
CA ASP A 24 -19.47 -8.23 9.75
C ASP A 24 -19.33 -9.17 8.52
N LYS A 25 -18.57 -8.73 7.51
CA LYS A 25 -18.14 -9.51 6.33
C LYS A 25 -16.86 -10.33 6.52
N ALA A 26 -16.27 -10.30 7.71
CA ALA A 26 -15.13 -11.13 8.08
C ALA A 26 -15.53 -12.08 9.21
N ALA A 27 -14.91 -13.25 9.25
CA ALA A 27 -15.15 -14.26 10.28
C ALA A 27 -13.84 -14.76 10.88
N PRO A 28 -13.78 -15.10 12.17
CA PRO A 28 -12.61 -15.75 12.73
C PRO A 28 -12.39 -17.11 12.07
N LEU A 29 -11.13 -17.49 11.85
CA LEU A 29 -10.79 -18.85 11.45
C LEU A 29 -10.96 -19.79 12.66
N PRO A 30 -11.26 -21.09 12.45
CA PRO A 30 -11.44 -22.05 13.54
C PRO A 30 -10.10 -22.48 14.19
N PHE A 31 -9.02 -21.75 13.92
CA PHE A 31 -7.65 -22.09 14.29
C PHE A 31 -6.80 -20.81 14.40
N MET A 32 -5.64 -20.92 15.06
CA MET A 32 -4.76 -19.79 15.39
C MET A 32 -3.35 -19.91 14.81
N GLN A 33 -3.12 -20.90 13.94
CA GLN A 33 -1.87 -21.06 13.21
C GLN A 33 -1.63 -19.80 12.40
N GLN A 34 -0.42 -19.27 12.52
CA GLN A 34 0.02 -18.15 11.71
C GLN A 34 0.39 -18.67 10.32
N GLY A 35 0.12 -17.87 9.29
CA GLY A 35 0.71 -18.06 7.97
C GLY A 35 2.23 -17.81 7.98
N PRO A 36 2.87 -17.94 6.80
CA PRO A 36 2.28 -18.19 5.48
C PRO A 36 1.74 -19.62 5.32
N PHE A 37 0.69 -19.76 4.50
CA PHE A 37 0.09 -21.06 4.16
C PHE A 37 0.31 -21.37 2.68
N VAL A 38 0.43 -22.65 2.34
CA VAL A 38 0.41 -23.15 0.96
C VAL A 38 -0.48 -24.37 0.84
N ARG A 39 -1.12 -24.54 -0.32
CA ARG A 39 -1.89 -25.74 -0.65
C ARG A 39 -1.00 -26.74 -1.38
N LEU A 40 -0.89 -27.95 -0.83
CA LEU A 40 -0.13 -29.08 -1.38
C LEU A 40 -0.91 -29.75 -2.53
N GLY A 41 -0.23 -30.61 -3.28
CA GLY A 41 -0.78 -31.29 -4.46
C GLY A 41 -1.89 -32.30 -4.13
N ASP A 42 -1.92 -32.82 -2.91
CA ASP A 42 -3.01 -33.65 -2.39
C ASP A 42 -4.19 -32.81 -1.83
N GLY A 43 -4.15 -31.49 -2.00
CA GLY A 43 -5.16 -30.55 -1.53
C GLY A 43 -5.02 -30.15 -0.06
N SER A 44 -4.13 -30.78 0.72
CA SER A 44 -3.89 -30.40 2.12
C SER A 44 -3.19 -29.04 2.23
N ILE A 45 -3.26 -28.42 3.41
CA ILE A 45 -2.65 -27.12 3.69
C ILE A 45 -1.43 -27.31 4.58
N LEU A 46 -0.33 -26.71 4.18
CA LEU A 46 0.93 -26.67 4.93
C LEU A 46 1.17 -25.26 5.47
N THR A 47 1.57 -25.17 6.74
CA THR A 47 2.18 -23.98 7.35
C THR A 47 3.37 -24.40 8.24
N MET A 48 4.04 -23.42 8.84
CA MET A 48 5.22 -23.62 9.68
C MET A 48 5.05 -22.94 11.04
N ASP A 49 5.48 -23.60 12.12
CA ASP A 49 5.64 -23.00 13.45
C ASP A 49 7.13 -22.98 13.87
N SER A 50 7.42 -22.68 15.14
CA SER A 50 8.80 -22.69 15.66
C SER A 50 9.39 -24.09 15.84
N ARG A 51 8.60 -25.16 15.63
CA ARG A 51 8.98 -26.56 15.83
C ARG A 51 9.01 -27.36 14.53
N GLY A 52 8.41 -26.86 13.45
CA GLY A 52 8.49 -27.46 12.12
C GLY A 52 7.24 -27.23 11.29
N ALA A 53 6.92 -28.22 10.46
CA ALA A 53 5.76 -28.19 9.57
C ALA A 53 4.48 -28.61 10.30
N LEU A 54 3.38 -27.96 9.93
CA LEU A 54 2.02 -28.31 10.35
C LEU A 54 1.19 -28.57 9.10
N VAL A 55 0.58 -29.75 9.01
CA VAL A 55 -0.25 -30.14 7.85
C VAL A 55 -1.71 -30.33 8.27
N SER A 56 -2.63 -29.70 7.54
CA SER A 56 -4.07 -29.87 7.72
C SER A 56 -4.72 -30.49 6.49
N ARG A 57 -5.54 -31.53 6.70
CA ARG A 57 -6.32 -32.20 5.65
C ARG A 57 -7.80 -31.82 5.65
N ASN A 58 -8.19 -30.85 6.49
CA ASN A 58 -9.58 -30.48 6.73
C ASN A 58 -9.72 -28.97 6.92
N GLU A 59 -9.09 -28.20 6.03
CA GLU A 59 -9.17 -26.74 5.97
C GLU A 59 -8.86 -26.07 7.32
N GLY A 60 -7.78 -26.52 7.97
CA GLY A 60 -7.23 -25.95 9.19
C GLY A 60 -7.93 -26.37 10.49
N ARG A 61 -8.97 -27.21 10.46
CA ARG A 61 -9.65 -27.67 11.68
C ARG A 61 -8.74 -28.49 12.60
N THR A 62 -7.87 -29.31 12.02
CA THR A 62 -6.84 -30.07 12.75
C THR A 62 -5.51 -30.00 12.03
N TRP A 63 -4.42 -30.02 12.80
CA TRP A 63 -3.05 -29.92 12.29
C TRP A 63 -2.21 -31.08 12.80
N THR A 64 -1.50 -31.75 11.88
CA THR A 64 -0.54 -32.81 12.19
C THR A 64 0.87 -32.22 12.14
N PRO A 65 1.61 -32.21 13.26
CA PRO A 65 2.98 -31.70 13.28
C PRO A 65 3.97 -32.67 12.64
N ARG A 66 5.01 -32.12 12.01
CA ARG A 66 6.16 -32.85 11.46
C ARG A 66 7.45 -32.09 11.81
N ALA A 67 8.38 -32.78 12.46
CA ALA A 67 9.72 -32.25 12.66
C ALA A 67 10.48 -32.30 11.32
N ILE A 68 11.04 -31.16 10.89
CA ILE A 68 11.74 -31.02 9.61
C ILE A 68 13.18 -30.54 9.77
N PHE A 69 13.61 -30.29 11.01
CA PHE A 69 14.97 -29.88 11.39
C PHE A 69 15.24 -30.26 12.85
N ASP A 70 16.50 -30.18 13.26
CA ASP A 70 16.92 -30.34 14.65
C ASP A 70 16.56 -29.10 15.49
N SER A 71 15.60 -29.25 16.41
CA SER A 71 15.11 -28.17 17.28
C SER A 71 16.12 -27.64 18.30
N LEU A 72 17.24 -28.35 18.52
CA LEU A 72 18.34 -27.85 19.34
C LEU A 72 19.17 -26.80 18.58
N ARG A 73 19.19 -26.87 17.25
CA ARG A 73 19.96 -25.98 16.38
C ARG A 73 19.12 -24.89 15.72
N PHE A 74 17.84 -25.18 15.47
CA PHE A 74 16.97 -24.29 14.71
C PHE A 74 15.67 -23.97 15.46
N GLU A 75 15.32 -22.69 15.45
CA GLU A 75 14.07 -22.17 15.99
C GLU A 75 13.59 -21.06 15.05
N PRO A 76 12.69 -21.36 14.10
CA PRO A 76 12.12 -20.35 13.21
C PRO A 76 11.40 -19.25 13.96
N SER A 77 11.69 -18.00 13.58
CA SER A 77 10.92 -16.83 14.01
C SER A 77 9.48 -16.86 13.52
N GLY A 78 8.63 -16.02 14.13
CA GLY A 78 7.29 -15.73 13.62
C GLY A 78 7.33 -15.17 12.20
N GLU A 79 8.29 -14.28 11.90
CA GLU A 79 8.52 -13.80 10.53
C GLU A 79 9.21 -14.87 9.69
N ARG A 80 8.59 -15.25 8.58
CA ARG A 80 9.04 -16.34 7.70
C ARG A 80 8.32 -16.31 6.36
N ALA A 81 8.89 -16.97 5.37
CA ALA A 81 8.31 -17.13 4.04
C ALA A 81 8.15 -18.61 3.67
N LEU A 82 7.08 -18.93 2.95
CA LEU A 82 6.78 -20.27 2.44
C LEU A 82 6.24 -20.16 1.02
N LEU A 83 6.70 -21.02 0.12
CA LEU A 83 6.19 -21.14 -1.24
C LEU A 83 6.12 -22.61 -1.63
N ARG A 84 5.05 -22.98 -2.33
CA ARG A 84 5.00 -24.19 -3.12
C ARG A 84 5.02 -23.81 -4.59
N THR A 85 5.94 -24.36 -5.37
CA THR A 85 5.97 -24.17 -6.82
C THR A 85 4.96 -25.09 -7.50
N ARG A 86 4.65 -24.83 -8.78
CA ARG A 86 3.74 -25.71 -9.55
C ARG A 86 4.32 -27.12 -9.77
N GLU A 87 5.65 -27.24 -9.71
CA GLU A 87 6.39 -28.48 -9.83
C GLU A 87 6.37 -29.32 -8.54
N GLY A 88 5.74 -28.84 -7.45
CA GLY A 88 5.66 -29.55 -6.17
C GLY A 88 6.87 -29.35 -5.26
N VAL A 89 7.77 -28.41 -5.60
CA VAL A 89 8.86 -28.02 -4.69
C VAL A 89 8.32 -27.07 -3.63
N VAL A 90 8.64 -27.32 -2.36
CA VAL A 90 8.31 -26.43 -1.25
C VAL A 90 9.58 -25.78 -0.73
N LEU A 91 9.54 -24.45 -0.58
CA LEU A 91 10.64 -23.62 -0.10
C LEU A 91 10.21 -22.92 1.18
N PHE A 92 11.04 -23.01 2.21
CA PHE A 92 10.80 -22.40 3.52
C PHE A 92 12.01 -21.58 3.95
N ALA A 93 11.82 -20.30 4.27
CA ALA A 93 12.87 -19.42 4.77
C ALA A 93 12.45 -18.77 6.09
N PHE A 94 13.38 -18.69 7.05
CA PHE A 94 13.12 -18.14 8.37
C PHE A 94 14.37 -17.53 9.00
N LEU A 95 14.18 -16.66 9.99
CA LEU A 95 15.26 -16.17 10.84
C LEU A 95 15.48 -17.16 12.00
N ASN A 96 16.71 -17.61 12.22
CA ASN A 96 17.00 -18.60 13.26
C ASN A 96 17.19 -17.92 14.63
N LEU A 97 16.21 -18.08 15.52
CA LEU A 97 16.25 -17.51 16.87
C LEU A 97 17.31 -18.14 17.78
N ARG A 98 17.70 -19.40 17.54
CA ARG A 98 18.79 -20.06 18.30
C ARG A 98 20.13 -19.36 18.16
N GLU A 99 20.30 -18.64 17.07
CA GLU A 99 21.54 -17.98 16.69
C GLU A 99 21.46 -16.44 16.86
N LYS A 100 20.39 -15.95 17.49
CA LYS A 100 20.17 -14.52 17.71
C LYS A 100 21.18 -13.95 18.70
N ARG A 101 21.91 -12.92 18.25
CA ARG A 101 22.77 -12.06 19.07
C ARG A 101 22.40 -10.61 18.81
N PHE A 102 21.68 -10.00 19.74
CA PHE A 102 21.28 -8.59 19.63
C PHE A 102 22.39 -7.69 20.16
N LEU A 103 23.11 -7.03 19.26
CA LEU A 103 24.09 -5.99 19.57
C LEU A 103 23.62 -4.70 18.91
N TRP A 104 22.98 -3.84 19.70
CA TRP A 104 22.34 -2.64 19.21
C TRP A 104 22.66 -1.47 20.13
N ASP A 105 23.09 -0.36 19.54
CA ASP A 105 23.42 0.87 20.23
C ASP A 105 22.76 2.00 19.44
N ASP A 106 21.77 2.66 20.03
CA ASP A 106 21.03 3.77 19.38
C ASP A 106 21.88 5.06 19.36
N GLU A 107 22.70 5.25 20.41
CA GLU A 107 23.91 6.05 20.30
C GLU A 107 24.83 5.37 19.27
N LYS A 108 25.76 5.93 18.51
CA LYS A 108 26.50 5.16 17.45
C LYS A 108 25.65 4.60 16.29
N GLY A 109 24.33 4.78 16.27
CA GLY A 109 23.53 4.73 15.05
C GLY A 109 22.93 3.36 14.69
N GLY A 110 22.70 2.47 15.65
CA GLY A 110 21.84 1.29 15.55
C GLY A 110 22.58 -0.05 15.63
N PRO A 111 22.44 -0.95 14.63
CA PRO A 111 23.06 -2.28 14.66
C PRO A 111 24.58 -2.18 14.71
N GLN A 112 25.18 -2.87 15.67
CA GLN A 112 26.63 -2.92 15.86
C GLN A 112 27.25 -4.13 15.15
N GLU A 113 28.57 -4.10 14.97
CA GLU A 113 29.31 -5.24 14.41
C GLU A 113 29.04 -6.51 15.24
N GLY A 114 28.80 -7.63 14.56
CA GLY A 114 28.42 -8.90 15.18
C GLY A 114 26.95 -9.01 15.62
N CYS A 115 26.12 -7.98 15.42
CA CYS A 115 24.67 -8.09 15.54
C CYS A 115 24.15 -9.11 14.52
N ARG A 116 23.42 -10.11 14.99
CA ARG A 116 23.16 -11.32 14.20
C ARG A 116 21.81 -11.95 14.49
N ILE A 117 21.10 -12.29 13.42
CA ILE A 117 19.96 -13.21 13.42
C ILE A 117 19.87 -13.76 11.98
N PRO A 118 20.53 -14.90 11.70
CA PRO A 118 20.77 -15.35 10.34
C PRO A 118 19.49 -15.91 9.71
N VAL A 119 19.45 -15.91 8.38
CA VAL A 119 18.38 -16.52 7.59
C VAL A 119 18.81 -17.89 7.12
N TYR A 120 17.98 -18.90 7.39
CA TYR A 120 18.11 -20.24 6.84
C TYR A 120 17.00 -20.54 5.84
N LEU A 121 17.33 -21.40 4.88
CA LEU A 121 16.44 -21.91 3.86
C LEU A 121 16.39 -23.44 3.94
N LEU A 122 15.19 -24.01 3.82
CA LEU A 122 14.98 -25.43 3.57
C LEU A 122 14.21 -25.63 2.28
N ARG A 123 14.44 -26.78 1.65
CA ARG A 123 13.80 -27.22 0.42
C ARG A 123 13.23 -28.62 0.59
N SER A 124 12.05 -28.84 0.03
CA SER A 124 11.45 -30.16 -0.15
C SER A 124 11.15 -30.34 -1.64
N SER A 125 11.58 -31.45 -2.22
CA SER A 125 11.36 -31.81 -3.63
C SER A 125 10.13 -32.70 -3.84
N ASP A 126 9.45 -33.09 -2.75
CA ASP A 126 8.39 -34.08 -2.72
C ASP A 126 7.14 -33.57 -1.98
N ASP A 127 6.80 -32.30 -2.22
CA ASP A 127 5.57 -31.67 -1.73
C ASP A 127 5.47 -31.58 -0.19
N GLY A 128 6.61 -31.34 0.47
CA GLY A 128 6.69 -31.15 1.92
C GLY A 128 6.70 -32.45 2.72
N LEU A 129 6.91 -33.62 2.07
CA LEU A 129 7.00 -34.92 2.74
C LEU A 129 8.36 -35.10 3.42
N THR A 130 9.45 -34.87 2.68
CA THR A 130 10.83 -34.88 3.19
C THR A 130 11.52 -33.55 2.92
N TRP A 131 12.52 -33.23 3.73
CA TRP A 131 13.20 -31.94 3.71
C TRP A 131 14.71 -32.12 3.68
N GLU A 132 15.36 -31.34 2.83
CA GLU A 132 16.80 -31.18 2.80
C GLU A 132 17.28 -30.45 4.07
N ALA A 133 18.57 -30.60 4.39
CA ALA A 133 19.15 -29.94 5.55
C ALA A 133 19.07 -28.40 5.43
N PRO A 134 18.84 -27.65 6.53
CA PRO A 134 18.85 -26.19 6.49
C PRO A 134 20.17 -25.62 5.97
N VAL A 135 20.08 -24.70 5.00
CA VAL A 135 21.23 -23.99 4.42
C VAL A 135 21.21 -22.53 4.88
N LEU A 136 22.37 -22.02 5.30
CA LEU A 136 22.55 -20.61 5.65
C LEU A 136 22.47 -19.76 4.37
N LEU A 137 21.43 -18.93 4.26
CA LEU A 137 21.21 -18.05 3.10
C LEU A 137 21.80 -16.65 3.33
N GLN A 138 21.59 -16.10 4.52
CA GLN A 138 22.05 -14.76 4.89
C GLN A 138 22.63 -14.79 6.29
N ASP A 139 23.84 -14.26 6.42
CA ASP A 139 24.45 -14.00 7.73
C ASP A 139 24.32 -12.52 8.15
N GLY A 140 24.53 -12.27 9.44
CA GLY A 140 24.32 -10.96 10.07
C GLY A 140 22.89 -10.76 10.57
N TRP A 141 22.51 -9.50 10.84
CA TRP A 141 21.17 -9.20 11.36
C TRP A 141 20.14 -9.03 10.24
N CYS A 142 19.18 -9.96 10.19
CA CYS A 142 17.98 -9.85 9.36
C CYS A 142 16.83 -9.25 10.17
N GLY A 143 16.19 -8.20 9.68
CA GLY A 143 14.98 -7.68 10.34
C GLY A 143 13.72 -8.49 10.02
N ALA A 144 13.64 -8.99 8.78
CA ALA A 144 12.52 -9.79 8.30
C ALA A 144 12.86 -10.56 7.02
N VAL A 145 12.21 -11.71 6.85
CA VAL A 145 12.09 -12.46 5.60
C VAL A 145 10.61 -12.45 5.25
N ARG A 146 10.25 -11.85 4.11
CA ARG A 146 8.85 -11.46 3.87
C ARG A 146 8.11 -12.41 2.94
N GLN A 147 8.60 -12.55 1.72
CA GLN A 147 7.79 -13.14 0.66
C GLN A 147 8.66 -13.86 -0.37
N PHE A 148 8.23 -15.08 -0.69
CA PHE A 148 8.63 -15.73 -1.93
C PHE A 148 7.68 -15.33 -3.07
N LEU A 149 8.21 -15.22 -4.29
CA LEU A 149 7.41 -15.06 -5.50
C LEU A 149 8.02 -15.88 -6.63
N ARG A 150 7.23 -16.74 -7.28
CA ARG A 150 7.64 -17.40 -8.52
C ARG A 150 7.16 -16.56 -9.70
N LEU A 151 8.11 -16.08 -10.49
CA LEU A 151 7.84 -15.33 -11.71
C LEU A 151 7.31 -16.27 -12.81
N ARG A 152 6.63 -15.70 -13.81
CA ARG A 152 6.12 -16.43 -14.98
C ARG A 152 7.20 -17.16 -15.76
N ASN A 153 8.41 -16.60 -15.81
CA ASN A 153 9.58 -17.21 -16.46
C ASN A 153 10.18 -18.40 -15.68
N GLY A 154 9.67 -18.70 -14.47
CA GLY A 154 10.10 -19.83 -13.64
C GLY A 154 11.07 -19.46 -12.53
N ARG A 155 11.70 -18.28 -12.58
CA ARG A 155 12.57 -17.77 -11.51
C ARG A 155 11.81 -17.62 -10.21
N VAL A 156 12.42 -18.00 -9.11
CA VAL A 156 11.90 -17.78 -7.75
C VAL A 156 12.66 -16.63 -7.10
N LEU A 157 11.93 -15.70 -6.52
CA LEU A 157 12.46 -14.59 -5.72
C LEU A 157 12.17 -14.82 -4.23
N LEU A 158 13.05 -14.35 -3.36
CA LEU A 158 12.84 -14.23 -1.92
C LEU A 158 13.22 -12.83 -1.45
N VAL A 159 12.27 -12.09 -0.91
CA VAL A 159 12.49 -10.76 -0.34
C VAL A 159 12.94 -10.89 1.12
N ALA A 160 14.13 -10.40 1.42
CA ALA A 160 14.69 -10.37 2.77
C ALA A 160 15.32 -9.01 3.09
N GLN A 161 15.37 -8.70 4.37
CA GLN A 161 16.01 -7.50 4.89
C GLN A 161 17.39 -7.82 5.44
N LYS A 162 18.31 -6.85 5.36
CA LYS A 162 19.60 -6.90 6.03
C LYS A 162 19.85 -5.58 6.77
N ALA A 163 20.33 -5.65 8.00
CA ALA A 163 20.87 -4.49 8.69
C ALA A 163 22.34 -4.32 8.33
N MET A 164 22.71 -3.10 7.93
CA MET A 164 24.08 -2.68 7.67
C MET A 164 24.56 -1.87 8.87
N ALA A 165 25.79 -2.09 9.33
CA ALA A 165 26.45 -1.24 10.31
C ALA A 165 27.25 -0.12 9.61
N ASN A 166 27.48 0.99 10.31
CA ASN A 166 28.41 2.07 9.91
C ASN A 166 28.18 2.70 8.51
N PRO A 167 27.17 3.57 8.35
CA PRO A 167 26.14 3.95 9.32
C PRO A 167 25.03 2.91 9.40
N GLY A 168 24.43 2.79 10.59
CA GLY A 168 23.38 1.80 10.82
C GLY A 168 22.09 2.12 10.07
N ARG A 169 21.65 1.16 9.25
CA ARG A 169 20.41 1.26 8.45
C ARG A 169 19.95 -0.11 7.98
N HIS A 170 18.74 -0.19 7.47
CA HIS A 170 18.21 -1.39 6.86
C HIS A 170 18.18 -1.29 5.34
N VAL A 171 18.56 -2.37 4.69
CA VAL A 171 18.49 -2.53 3.24
C VAL A 171 17.64 -3.74 2.92
N THR A 172 17.08 -3.76 1.72
CA THR A 172 16.37 -4.93 1.20
C THR A 172 17.25 -5.63 0.16
N ILE A 173 17.29 -6.96 0.24
CA ILE A 173 17.95 -7.83 -0.73
C ILE A 173 16.89 -8.78 -1.27
N VAL A 174 16.81 -8.88 -2.59
CA VAL A 174 15.97 -9.88 -3.25
C VAL A 174 16.87 -11.00 -3.75
N TYR A 175 16.80 -12.14 -3.08
CA TYR A 175 17.49 -13.35 -3.50
C TYR A 175 16.71 -14.00 -4.65
N HIS A 176 17.41 -14.69 -5.55
CA HIS A 176 16.79 -15.40 -6.66
C HIS A 176 17.37 -16.78 -6.89
N SER A 177 16.56 -17.63 -7.50
CA SER A 177 16.92 -18.98 -7.95
C SER A 177 16.24 -19.28 -9.29
N ASP A 178 16.98 -19.87 -10.23
CA ASP A 178 16.49 -20.29 -11.54
C ASP A 178 16.34 -21.82 -11.68
N ASP A 179 16.63 -22.57 -10.61
CA ASP A 179 16.70 -24.03 -10.61
C ASP A 179 15.79 -24.64 -9.53
N LEU A 180 14.64 -24.00 -9.29
CA LEU A 180 13.64 -24.41 -8.30
C LEU A 180 14.22 -24.47 -6.87
N GLY A 181 15.01 -23.46 -6.52
CA GLY A 181 15.51 -23.24 -5.16
C GLY A 181 16.69 -24.12 -4.76
N GLN A 182 17.37 -24.78 -5.71
CA GLN A 182 18.57 -25.57 -5.40
C GLN A 182 19.76 -24.65 -5.13
N ASN A 183 19.96 -23.63 -5.97
CA ASN A 183 20.97 -22.61 -5.80
C ASN A 183 20.33 -21.22 -5.66
N TRP A 184 20.94 -20.37 -4.83
CA TRP A 184 20.45 -19.03 -4.53
C TRP A 184 21.54 -17.98 -4.73
N HIS A 185 21.16 -16.86 -5.31
CA HIS A 185 22.03 -15.73 -5.56
C HIS A 185 21.40 -14.46 -4.98
N ALA A 186 22.20 -13.62 -4.34
CA ALA A 186 21.76 -12.29 -3.92
C ALA A 186 21.63 -11.38 -5.15
N GLY A 187 20.54 -10.62 -5.23
CA GLY A 187 20.41 -9.51 -6.17
C GLY A 187 21.12 -8.24 -5.68
N ASP A 188 20.92 -7.14 -6.40
CA ASP A 188 21.45 -5.84 -6.00
C ASP A 188 20.83 -5.39 -4.67
N VAL A 189 21.62 -4.69 -3.86
CA VAL A 189 21.15 -4.11 -2.60
C VAL A 189 20.25 -2.93 -2.90
N ILE A 190 19.02 -2.99 -2.39
CA ILE A 190 18.06 -1.89 -2.45
C ILE A 190 18.22 -1.06 -1.17
N ASP A 191 18.84 0.10 -1.32
CA ASP A 191 19.19 1.01 -0.23
C ASP A 191 18.64 2.41 -0.52
N LEU A 192 17.98 3.01 0.46
CA LEU A 192 17.55 4.42 0.37
C LEU A 192 18.68 5.38 0.75
N GLY A 193 19.79 4.88 1.33
CA GLY A 193 20.89 5.69 1.85
C GLY A 193 20.55 6.42 3.16
N GLU A 194 19.32 6.25 3.65
CA GLU A 194 18.81 6.90 4.85
C GLU A 194 19.27 6.14 6.10
N ALA A 195 20.10 6.79 6.91
CA ALA A 195 20.42 6.30 8.24
C ALA A 195 19.16 6.30 9.12
N GLY A 196 19.04 5.33 10.02
CA GLY A 196 17.95 5.38 10.99
C GLY A 196 18.12 6.54 11.96
N ASN A 197 17.02 7.18 12.30
CA ASN A 197 17.01 8.19 13.35
C ASN A 197 16.82 7.50 14.70
N TYR A 198 17.90 6.84 15.14
CA TYR A 198 17.93 6.06 16.38
C TYR A 198 18.10 6.94 17.62
N ARG A 199 18.28 8.26 17.47
CA ARG A 199 18.48 9.20 18.58
C ARG A 199 17.35 10.22 18.71
N ASP A 200 16.79 10.69 17.60
CA ASP A 200 15.78 11.73 17.63
C ASP A 200 14.40 11.19 17.23
N PRO A 201 13.32 11.62 17.90
CA PRO A 201 11.97 11.34 17.46
C PRO A 201 11.75 11.92 16.07
N VAL A 202 11.22 11.12 15.14
CA VAL A 202 10.71 11.66 13.88
C VAL A 202 9.42 12.40 14.15
N SER A 203 9.24 13.59 13.57
CA SER A 203 8.00 14.37 13.72
C SER A 203 6.76 13.51 13.44
N GLY A 204 5.81 13.52 14.37
CA GLY A 204 4.60 12.68 14.36
C GLY A 204 4.78 11.25 14.89
N LEU A 205 6.01 10.80 15.18
CA LEU A 205 6.31 9.47 15.71
C LEU A 205 6.93 9.59 17.11
N ARG A 206 6.34 8.88 18.08
CA ARG A 206 6.77 8.89 19.49
C ARG A 206 8.04 8.07 19.79
N ALA A 207 8.67 7.47 18.78
CA ALA A 207 9.80 6.56 18.94
C ALA A 207 10.84 6.80 17.85
N THR A 208 12.07 6.37 18.12
CA THR A 208 13.15 6.26 17.14
C THR A 208 12.70 5.39 15.97
N THR A 209 13.14 5.73 14.76
CA THR A 209 12.70 5.05 13.55
C THR A 209 13.84 4.33 12.87
N HIS A 210 13.55 3.12 12.40
CA HIS A 210 14.40 2.43 11.44
C HIS A 210 14.59 3.30 10.19
N GLY A 211 15.81 3.37 9.69
CA GLY A 211 16.12 4.02 8.41
C GLY A 211 16.33 3.00 7.30
N GLY A 212 16.13 3.44 6.06
CA GLY A 212 16.35 2.65 4.86
C GLY A 212 15.08 1.97 4.32
N GLY A 213 15.25 0.97 3.47
CA GLY A 213 14.16 0.24 2.79
C GLY A 213 13.89 -1.10 3.45
N LEU A 214 12.72 -1.25 4.06
CA LEU A 214 12.43 -2.38 4.95
C LEU A 214 11.32 -3.29 4.41
N GLU A 215 11.36 -4.55 4.87
CA GLU A 215 10.21 -5.47 4.93
C GLU A 215 9.30 -5.48 3.69
N GLY A 216 9.91 -5.53 2.50
CA GLY A 216 9.20 -5.36 1.24
C GLY A 216 8.23 -6.48 0.87
N THR A 217 7.23 -6.15 0.07
CA THR A 217 6.30 -7.11 -0.57
C THR A 217 6.33 -6.94 -2.09
N VAL A 218 6.27 -8.06 -2.82
CA VAL A 218 6.61 -8.13 -4.25
C VAL A 218 5.47 -8.73 -5.08
N LEU A 219 5.32 -8.21 -6.29
CA LEU A 219 4.34 -8.67 -7.28
C LEU A 219 4.93 -8.61 -8.69
N GLU A 220 4.68 -9.63 -9.52
CA GLU A 220 4.89 -9.55 -10.95
C GLU A 220 3.63 -9.01 -11.65
N ARG A 221 3.78 -7.93 -12.40
CA ARG A 221 2.73 -7.29 -13.19
C ARG A 221 2.47 -8.06 -14.49
N ALA A 222 1.35 -7.79 -15.15
CA ALA A 222 0.98 -8.45 -16.41
C ALA A 222 1.97 -8.18 -17.54
N ASP A 223 2.65 -7.03 -17.52
CA ASP A 223 3.70 -6.63 -18.46
C ASP A 223 5.09 -7.22 -18.15
N GLY A 224 5.21 -8.08 -17.14
CA GLY A 224 6.46 -8.73 -16.73
C GLY A 224 7.35 -7.86 -15.83
N VAL A 225 6.94 -6.64 -15.50
CA VAL A 225 7.66 -5.82 -14.51
C VAL A 225 7.38 -6.36 -13.12
N VAL A 226 8.45 -6.64 -12.37
CA VAL A 226 8.39 -6.97 -10.95
C VAL A 226 8.38 -5.68 -10.14
N ARG A 227 7.32 -5.46 -9.37
CA ARG A 227 7.19 -4.32 -8.46
C ARG A 227 7.42 -4.77 -7.03
N LEU A 228 8.22 -4.00 -6.30
CA LEU A 228 8.44 -4.15 -4.87
C LEU A 228 7.93 -2.92 -4.14
N LEU A 229 7.09 -3.11 -3.13
CA LEU A 229 6.69 -2.07 -2.18
C LEU A 229 7.50 -2.24 -0.89
N LEU A 230 8.25 -1.21 -0.51
CA LEU A 230 9.10 -1.14 0.67
C LEU A 230 8.37 -0.40 1.79
N ARG A 231 8.41 -0.95 3.00
CA ARG A 231 8.06 -0.22 4.23
C ARG A 231 9.12 0.84 4.48
N VAL A 232 8.69 2.08 4.72
CA VAL A 232 9.53 3.19 5.15
C VAL A 232 8.76 4.08 6.15
N PRO A 233 9.42 4.84 7.04
CA PRO A 233 8.74 5.67 8.04
C PRO A 233 8.22 7.01 7.48
N HIS A 234 7.84 7.08 6.20
CA HIS A 234 7.55 8.33 5.49
C HIS A 234 6.07 8.62 5.29
N GLY A 235 5.16 7.77 5.75
CA GLY A 235 3.72 7.95 5.52
C GLY A 235 3.16 7.19 4.32
N CYS A 236 4.01 6.43 3.62
CA CYS A 236 3.65 5.67 2.44
C CYS A 236 4.61 4.52 2.22
N PHE A 237 4.22 3.58 1.36
CA PHE A 237 5.19 2.65 0.78
C PHE A 237 6.08 3.39 -0.21
N TYR A 238 7.31 2.91 -0.37
CA TYR A 238 8.14 3.26 -1.53
C TYR A 238 8.06 2.13 -2.55
N GLU A 239 7.94 2.45 -3.83
CA GLU A 239 7.98 1.47 -4.91
C GLU A 239 9.33 1.49 -5.63
N THR A 240 9.79 0.30 -6.00
CA THR A 240 10.87 0.09 -6.96
C THR A 240 10.50 -1.03 -7.93
N ASN A 241 11.02 -0.98 -9.15
CA ASN A 241 10.68 -1.90 -10.22
C ASN A 241 11.93 -2.60 -10.76
N SER A 242 11.73 -3.83 -11.23
CA SER A 242 12.73 -4.65 -11.89
C SER A 242 12.14 -5.37 -13.09
N ARG A 243 12.96 -5.73 -14.09
CA ARG A 243 12.56 -6.60 -15.20
C ARG A 243 12.96 -8.07 -14.99
N ASP A 244 13.87 -8.34 -14.06
CA ASP A 244 14.48 -9.65 -13.83
C ASP A 244 14.46 -10.10 -12.35
N GLY A 245 14.01 -9.22 -11.45
CA GLY A 245 14.03 -9.43 -10.00
C GLY A 245 15.42 -9.30 -9.37
N VAL A 246 16.44 -8.86 -10.12
CA VAL A 246 17.84 -8.71 -9.69
C VAL A 246 18.22 -7.24 -9.59
N LYS A 247 18.02 -6.50 -10.69
CA LYS A 247 18.37 -5.09 -10.79
C LYS A 247 17.14 -4.23 -10.60
N TRP A 248 17.24 -3.26 -9.70
CA TRP A 248 16.11 -2.47 -9.25
C TRP A 248 16.30 -1.01 -9.60
N SER A 249 15.21 -0.34 -9.98
CA SER A 249 15.20 1.12 -10.14
C SER A 249 15.40 1.81 -8.79
N VAL A 250 15.73 3.09 -8.81
CA VAL A 250 15.75 3.91 -7.58
C VAL A 250 14.37 3.86 -6.92
N PRO A 251 14.26 3.54 -5.61
CA PRO A 251 13.00 3.61 -4.89
C PRO A 251 12.39 5.00 -4.94
N GLN A 252 11.08 5.08 -5.13
CA GLN A 252 10.31 6.33 -5.17
C GLN A 252 9.06 6.21 -4.28
N PRO A 253 8.51 7.30 -3.73
CA PRO A 253 7.25 7.24 -3.01
C PRO A 253 6.13 6.63 -3.87
N ALA A 254 5.52 5.54 -3.41
CA ALA A 254 4.36 4.94 -4.06
C ALA A 254 3.10 5.73 -3.67
N PRO A 255 2.09 5.88 -4.54
CA PRO A 255 0.83 6.58 -4.24
C PRO A 255 -0.10 5.77 -3.31
N ILE A 256 0.47 5.12 -2.28
CA ILE A 256 -0.21 4.26 -1.33
C ILE A 256 0.20 4.70 0.07
N GLU A 257 -0.73 5.35 0.77
CA GLU A 257 -0.58 5.70 2.19
C GLU A 257 -0.38 4.43 3.01
N ALA A 258 0.61 4.47 3.91
CA ALA A 258 0.95 3.34 4.75
C ALA A 258 1.52 3.86 6.08
N SER A 259 1.22 3.14 7.15
CA SER A 259 1.91 3.33 8.41
C SER A 259 3.32 2.73 8.36
N ASP A 260 4.10 2.93 9.42
CA ASP A 260 5.40 2.27 9.59
C ASP A 260 5.22 0.77 9.92
N SER A 261 4.64 0.01 8.98
CA SER A 261 4.31 -1.42 9.08
C SER A 261 4.34 -2.06 7.68
N PRO A 262 4.66 -3.35 7.57
CA PRO A 262 4.70 -3.99 6.27
C PRO A 262 3.29 -4.32 5.76
N GLY A 263 3.17 -4.42 4.44
CA GLY A 263 2.01 -4.96 3.75
C GLY A 263 2.30 -6.31 3.10
N THR A 264 1.26 -6.87 2.47
CA THR A 264 1.35 -8.09 1.67
C THR A 264 0.51 -7.95 0.40
N LEU A 265 1.17 -8.10 -0.75
CA LEU A 265 0.57 -8.19 -2.08
C LEU A 265 0.36 -9.65 -2.48
N VAL A 266 -0.85 -9.98 -2.94
CA VAL A 266 -1.16 -11.29 -3.52
C VAL A 266 -2.01 -11.11 -4.78
N ARG A 267 -1.63 -11.80 -5.85
CA ARG A 267 -2.49 -11.95 -7.03
C ARG A 267 -3.48 -13.09 -6.78
N LEU A 268 -4.76 -12.78 -6.90
CA LEU A 268 -5.87 -13.70 -6.67
C LEU A 268 -6.24 -14.46 -7.94
N ALA A 269 -7.00 -15.54 -7.78
CA ALA A 269 -7.54 -16.34 -8.88
C ALA A 269 -8.43 -15.52 -9.83
N SER A 270 -9.06 -14.44 -9.33
CA SER A 270 -9.81 -13.47 -10.14
C SER A 270 -8.94 -12.66 -11.12
N GLY A 271 -7.61 -12.71 -10.97
CA GLY A 271 -6.65 -11.88 -11.68
C GLY A 271 -6.34 -10.55 -10.97
N ARG A 272 -7.20 -10.11 -10.05
CA ARG A 272 -6.97 -8.92 -9.22
C ARG A 272 -5.81 -9.11 -8.26
N VAL A 273 -5.25 -7.99 -7.83
CA VAL A 273 -4.23 -7.92 -6.78
C VAL A 273 -4.91 -7.43 -5.51
N ALA A 274 -4.75 -8.17 -4.42
CA ALA A 274 -5.09 -7.70 -3.08
C ALA A 274 -3.85 -7.11 -2.39
N LEU A 275 -4.02 -5.99 -1.69
CA LEU A 275 -3.06 -5.47 -0.73
C LEU A 275 -3.71 -5.46 0.66
N VAL A 276 -3.04 -6.08 1.63
CA VAL A 276 -3.42 -6.03 3.05
C VAL A 276 -2.31 -5.34 3.82
N TRP A 277 -2.63 -4.27 4.55
CA TRP A 277 -1.64 -3.47 5.27
C TRP A 277 -2.26 -2.57 6.34
N ASN A 278 -1.41 -1.95 7.15
CA ASN A 278 -1.82 -0.95 8.12
C ASN A 278 -1.70 0.46 7.55
N ARG A 279 -2.68 1.30 7.88
CA ARG A 279 -2.71 2.74 7.58
C ARG A 279 -2.66 3.53 8.87
N PHE A 280 -2.34 4.82 8.79
CA PHE A 280 -2.54 5.70 9.92
C PHE A 280 -4.04 6.01 10.09
N ARG A 281 -4.54 5.94 11.33
CA ARG A 281 -5.87 6.48 11.64
C ARG A 281 -5.93 7.99 11.38
N ASP A 282 -4.87 8.70 11.77
CA ASP A 282 -4.64 10.10 11.42
C ASP A 282 -3.28 10.22 10.71
N PRO A 283 -3.25 10.22 9.37
CA PRO A 283 -2.00 10.26 8.59
C PRO A 283 -1.24 11.59 8.73
N VAL A 284 -1.94 12.69 9.01
CA VAL A 284 -1.31 14.01 9.19
C VAL A 284 -0.53 14.03 10.49
N LYS A 285 -1.15 13.55 11.58
CA LYS A 285 -0.49 13.45 12.89
C LYS A 285 0.34 12.17 13.05
N ARG A 286 0.30 11.28 12.06
CA ARG A 286 0.92 9.95 12.07
C ARG A 286 0.53 9.12 13.31
N LEU A 287 -0.76 9.16 13.69
CA LEU A 287 -1.32 8.45 14.85
C LEU A 287 -2.09 7.19 14.46
N GLY A 288 -2.07 6.18 15.34
CA GLY A 288 -2.78 4.91 15.17
C GLY A 288 -2.18 4.12 14.01
N ARG A 289 -1.01 3.53 14.22
CA ARG A 289 -0.15 2.90 13.22
C ARG A 289 -0.52 1.45 12.93
N ARG A 290 -0.87 0.69 13.97
CA ARG A 290 -1.04 -0.78 13.87
C ARG A 290 -2.29 -1.29 14.57
N GLU A 291 -3.20 -0.40 14.93
CA GLU A 291 -4.48 -0.74 15.56
C GLU A 291 -5.52 -1.24 14.56
N GLN A 292 -5.31 -1.04 13.25
CA GLN A 292 -6.30 -1.33 12.20
C GLN A 292 -5.62 -1.96 10.98
N LEU A 293 -6.23 -3.01 10.43
CA LEU A 293 -5.84 -3.61 9.15
C LEU A 293 -6.84 -3.28 8.05
N SER A 294 -6.29 -2.85 6.92
CA SER A 294 -7.05 -2.48 5.73
C SER A 294 -6.79 -3.47 4.60
N ILE A 295 -7.78 -3.58 3.70
CA ILE A 295 -7.67 -4.30 2.43
C ILE A 295 -8.11 -3.39 1.28
N ALA A 296 -7.44 -3.52 0.14
CA ALA A 296 -7.84 -2.91 -1.14
C ALA A 296 -7.49 -3.84 -2.31
N PHE A 297 -8.17 -3.66 -3.44
CA PHE A 297 -8.00 -4.46 -4.63
C PHE A 297 -7.62 -3.62 -5.84
N SER A 298 -6.85 -4.19 -6.75
CA SER A 298 -6.49 -3.59 -8.02
C SER A 298 -6.75 -4.54 -9.18
N GLU A 299 -7.38 -4.06 -10.24
CA GLU A 299 -7.57 -4.81 -11.49
C GLU A 299 -6.47 -4.55 -12.52
N ASN A 300 -5.58 -3.60 -12.25
CA ASN A 300 -4.56 -3.11 -13.19
C ASN A 300 -3.17 -3.11 -12.55
N ASP A 301 -2.87 -4.17 -11.80
CA ASP A 301 -1.56 -4.44 -11.20
C ASP A 301 -1.02 -3.30 -10.33
N GLY A 302 -1.90 -2.70 -9.53
CA GLY A 302 -1.59 -1.67 -8.57
C GLY A 302 -1.41 -0.28 -9.16
N VAL A 303 -1.96 0.01 -10.35
CA VAL A 303 -2.01 1.37 -10.89
C VAL A 303 -3.09 2.19 -10.18
N THR A 304 -4.30 1.64 -10.07
CA THR A 304 -5.39 2.16 -9.23
C THR A 304 -5.87 1.08 -8.28
N TRP A 305 -6.49 1.52 -7.18
CA TRP A 305 -6.99 0.65 -6.13
C TRP A 305 -8.45 1.00 -5.81
N THR A 306 -9.21 0.02 -5.32
CA THR A 306 -10.44 0.31 -4.58
C THR A 306 -10.11 1.18 -3.36
N ALA A 307 -11.09 1.92 -2.84
CA ALA A 307 -10.90 2.64 -1.59
C ALA A 307 -10.53 1.63 -0.49
N PRO A 308 -9.46 1.87 0.30
CA PRO A 308 -9.07 0.92 1.33
C PRO A 308 -10.15 0.80 2.42
N GLN A 309 -10.45 -0.44 2.83
CA GLN A 309 -11.51 -0.74 3.80
C GLN A 309 -10.93 -1.44 5.02
N VAL A 310 -11.31 -1.00 6.21
CA VAL A 310 -10.87 -1.60 7.48
C VAL A 310 -11.72 -2.83 7.79
N PHE A 311 -11.08 -4.00 7.89
CA PHE A 311 -11.77 -5.26 8.18
C PHE A 311 -11.47 -5.82 9.58
N ALA A 312 -10.41 -5.33 10.24
CA ALA A 312 -10.04 -5.72 11.60
C ALA A 312 -9.47 -4.54 12.38
N VAL A 313 -9.87 -4.43 13.65
CA VAL A 313 -9.42 -3.40 14.60
C VAL A 313 -9.09 -4.03 15.94
N GLN A 314 -7.94 -3.67 16.51
CA GLN A 314 -7.60 -3.95 17.89
C GLN A 314 -7.43 -2.62 18.62
N PRO A 315 -8.46 -2.15 19.34
CA PRO A 315 -8.41 -0.85 20.01
C PRO A 315 -7.34 -0.84 21.11
N THR A 316 -6.56 0.24 21.18
CA THR A 316 -5.69 0.50 22.32
C THR A 316 -6.52 1.12 23.46
N PRO A 317 -6.64 0.47 24.64
CA PRO A 317 -7.31 1.05 25.79
C PRO A 317 -6.65 2.36 26.25
N ALA A 318 -7.43 3.27 26.81
CA ALA A 318 -6.92 4.55 27.30
C ALA A 318 -5.78 4.33 28.32
N GLY A 319 -4.69 5.09 28.18
CA GLY A 319 -3.50 4.99 29.04
C GLY A 319 -2.57 3.82 28.74
N GLN A 320 -2.93 2.91 27.82
CA GLN A 320 -2.07 1.80 27.42
C GLN A 320 -1.18 2.15 26.23
N ARG A 321 -0.06 1.44 26.10
CA ARG A 321 0.84 1.57 24.93
C ARG A 321 0.22 0.85 23.73
N GLU A 322 0.17 1.54 22.59
CA GLU A 322 -0.30 0.99 21.30
C GLU A 322 0.39 -0.34 20.95
N SER A 323 1.68 -0.49 21.28
CA SER A 323 2.47 -1.68 20.97
C SER A 323 2.00 -2.97 21.64
N ALA A 324 1.17 -2.87 22.70
CA ALA A 324 0.54 -4.02 23.31
C ALA A 324 -0.71 -4.52 22.55
N TYR A 325 -1.18 -3.76 21.56
CA TYR A 325 -2.46 -3.96 20.86
C TYR A 325 -2.31 -3.97 19.33
N TRP A 326 -1.09 -4.17 18.82
CA TRP A 326 -0.82 -4.18 17.39
C TRP A 326 -1.41 -5.39 16.68
N ILE A 327 -2.08 -5.16 15.54
CA ILE A 327 -2.43 -6.14 14.51
C ILE A 327 -1.66 -5.81 13.22
N ALA A 328 -0.51 -6.44 12.99
CA ALA A 328 0.39 -6.08 11.90
C ALA A 328 1.18 -7.29 11.36
N TYR A 329 1.88 -7.09 10.24
CA TYR A 329 2.58 -8.16 9.51
C TYR A 329 1.60 -9.22 8.98
N PRO A 330 0.70 -8.83 8.06
CA PRO A 330 -0.30 -9.73 7.52
C PRO A 330 0.34 -10.79 6.61
N TYR A 331 -0.15 -12.02 6.70
CA TYR A 331 -0.03 -13.05 5.67
C TYR A 331 -1.39 -13.24 5.03
N VAL A 332 -1.42 -13.35 3.70
CA VAL A 332 -2.65 -13.52 2.93
C VAL A 332 -2.56 -14.83 2.14
N PHE A 333 -3.55 -15.68 2.29
CA PHE A 333 -3.66 -16.96 1.58
C PHE A 333 -5.05 -17.07 0.97
N GLU A 334 -5.15 -17.21 -0.35
CA GLU A 334 -6.42 -17.51 -1.01
C GLU A 334 -6.70 -19.01 -0.89
N ALA A 335 -7.53 -19.38 0.09
CA ALA A 335 -7.82 -20.78 0.38
C ALA A 335 -8.69 -21.41 -0.72
N GLU A 336 -9.66 -20.66 -1.21
CA GLU A 336 -10.52 -20.97 -2.35
C GLU A 336 -10.62 -19.70 -3.20
N PRO A 337 -10.91 -19.77 -4.52
CA PRO A 337 -11.04 -18.57 -5.34
C PRO A 337 -11.94 -17.50 -4.70
N GLY A 338 -11.38 -16.32 -4.44
CA GLY A 338 -12.05 -15.21 -3.77
C GLY A 338 -12.18 -15.32 -2.24
N ARG A 339 -11.81 -16.43 -1.61
CA ARG A 339 -11.85 -16.60 -0.14
C ARG A 339 -10.46 -16.48 0.46
N LEU A 340 -10.22 -15.36 1.14
CA LEU A 340 -8.92 -15.00 1.71
C LEU A 340 -8.86 -15.35 3.18
N TRP A 341 -7.81 -16.07 3.59
CA TRP A 341 -7.38 -16.22 4.96
C TRP A 341 -6.29 -15.20 5.25
N ILE A 342 -6.48 -14.44 6.32
CA ILE A 342 -5.56 -13.42 6.78
C ILE A 342 -5.12 -13.77 8.19
N SER A 343 -3.82 -13.86 8.41
CA SER A 343 -3.24 -13.99 9.75
C SER A 343 -2.15 -12.95 9.98
N THR A 344 -1.79 -12.67 11.23
CA THR A 344 -0.77 -11.67 11.54
C THR A 344 0.33 -12.23 12.44
N MET A 345 1.57 -11.76 12.24
CA MET A 345 2.65 -12.04 13.20
C MET A 345 2.45 -11.28 14.52
N GLN A 346 1.97 -10.04 14.45
CA GLN A 346 1.67 -9.22 15.64
C GLN A 346 0.15 -9.16 15.84
N GLY A 347 -0.33 -9.40 17.06
CA GLY A 347 -1.76 -9.28 17.42
C GLY A 347 -2.60 -10.55 17.27
N ARG A 348 -2.01 -11.66 16.78
CA ARG A 348 -2.67 -12.98 16.69
C ARG A 348 -4.00 -12.97 15.92
N LEU A 349 -4.18 -12.09 14.93
CA LEU A 349 -5.35 -12.15 14.06
C LEU A 349 -5.29 -13.43 13.21
N CYS A 350 -6.43 -14.13 13.08
CA CYS A 350 -6.68 -15.22 12.14
C CYS A 350 -8.14 -15.10 11.67
N ALA A 351 -8.36 -14.56 10.47
CA ALA A 351 -9.69 -14.27 9.94
C ALA A 351 -9.82 -14.72 8.48
N ALA A 352 -11.05 -14.97 8.06
CA ALA A 352 -11.44 -15.20 6.68
C ALA A 352 -12.33 -14.06 6.18
N LEU A 353 -12.17 -13.67 4.92
CA LEU A 353 -13.06 -12.74 4.23
C LEU A 353 -13.20 -13.13 2.75
N ASN A 354 -14.27 -12.68 2.09
CA ASN A 354 -14.44 -12.86 0.65
C ASN A 354 -14.08 -11.59 -0.10
N GLU A 355 -13.35 -11.72 -1.20
CA GLU A 355 -12.98 -10.64 -2.12
C GLU A 355 -14.21 -9.80 -2.52
N ALA A 356 -15.28 -10.47 -2.96
CA ALA A 356 -16.48 -9.81 -3.49
C ALA A 356 -17.17 -8.90 -2.47
N ASP A 357 -17.06 -9.18 -1.17
CA ASP A 357 -17.66 -8.37 -0.11
C ASP A 357 -16.96 -7.02 0.07
N PHE A 358 -15.75 -6.85 -0.47
CA PHE A 358 -14.90 -5.67 -0.27
C PHE A 358 -14.47 -4.97 -1.58
N LEU A 359 -15.08 -5.30 -2.73
CA LEU A 359 -14.83 -4.61 -4.01
C LEU A 359 -15.46 -3.22 -4.08
N GLY A 360 -16.53 -2.98 -3.32
CA GLY A 360 -17.15 -1.67 -3.12
C GLY A 360 -17.29 -1.37 -1.62
N PRO A 361 -17.73 -0.15 -1.23
CA PRO A 361 -17.84 0.23 0.17
C PRO A 361 -18.69 -0.75 0.96
N VAL A 362 -18.23 -1.16 2.14
CA VAL A 362 -19.01 -1.95 3.08
C VAL A 362 -20.12 -1.12 3.73
N GLY A 363 -21.17 -1.79 4.21
CA GLY A 363 -22.31 -1.12 4.85
C GLY A 363 -21.99 -0.51 6.22
N ASN A 364 -21.19 -1.23 7.03
CA ASN A 364 -20.86 -0.87 8.42
C ASN A 364 -19.33 -0.74 8.61
N PRO A 365 -18.68 0.25 7.96
CA PRO A 365 -17.23 0.40 8.02
C PRO A 365 -16.73 0.55 9.47
N LEU A 366 -15.69 -0.20 9.84
CA LEU A 366 -15.13 -0.19 11.20
C LEU A 366 -14.44 1.14 11.56
N ASP A 367 -14.02 1.92 10.56
CA ASP A 367 -13.50 3.28 10.70
C ASP A 367 -14.61 4.36 10.68
N GLY A 368 -15.87 3.92 10.63
CA GLY A 368 -17.07 4.75 10.74
C GLY A 368 -17.53 5.34 9.40
N PRO A 369 -18.79 5.85 9.33
CA PRO A 369 -19.30 6.48 8.13
C PRO A 369 -18.54 7.78 7.84
N ALA A 370 -18.23 7.99 6.57
CA ALA A 370 -17.52 9.17 6.08
C ALA A 370 -18.06 9.59 4.70
N VAL A 371 -18.02 10.89 4.43
CA VAL A 371 -18.22 11.40 3.08
C VAL A 371 -17.07 10.88 2.21
N ARG A 372 -17.41 10.25 1.09
CA ARG A 372 -16.45 9.71 0.13
C ARG A 372 -16.29 10.66 -1.03
N VAL A 373 -15.07 11.12 -1.25
CA VAL A 373 -14.65 11.97 -2.36
C VAL A 373 -13.67 11.19 -3.22
N LEU A 374 -13.87 11.15 -4.54
CA LEU A 374 -12.86 10.60 -5.46
C LEU A 374 -12.24 11.71 -6.29
N ALA A 375 -10.93 11.65 -6.48
CA ALA A 375 -10.24 12.48 -7.46
C ALA A 375 -9.97 11.65 -8.71
N LEU A 376 -10.75 11.91 -9.76
CA LEU A 376 -10.62 11.31 -11.09
C LEU A 376 -9.76 12.22 -11.97
N GLY A 377 -8.68 11.70 -12.54
CA GLY A 377 -7.83 12.50 -13.40
C GLY A 377 -6.60 11.77 -13.91
N ASP A 378 -5.63 12.54 -14.38
CA ASP A 378 -4.45 12.02 -15.03
C ASP A 378 -3.21 11.97 -14.10
N SER A 379 -2.01 12.16 -14.65
CA SER A 379 -0.76 12.23 -13.89
C SER A 379 -0.72 13.36 -12.87
N ILE A 380 -1.38 14.50 -13.13
CA ILE A 380 -1.45 15.63 -12.19
C ILE A 380 -2.29 15.22 -10.99
N THR A 381 -3.41 14.53 -11.22
CA THR A 381 -4.22 13.96 -10.14
C THR A 381 -3.43 12.91 -9.38
N ARG A 382 -2.75 11.98 -10.07
CA ARG A 382 -1.99 10.90 -9.42
C ARG A 382 -0.91 11.43 -8.48
N GLY A 383 -0.20 12.51 -8.87
CA GLY A 383 0.84 13.16 -8.05
C GLY A 383 2.06 12.29 -7.73
N ALA A 384 2.20 11.09 -8.32
CA ALA A 384 3.35 10.21 -8.12
C ALA A 384 4.55 10.74 -8.92
N ARG A 385 5.29 11.68 -8.33
CA ARG A 385 6.49 12.31 -8.91
C ARG A 385 7.65 12.27 -7.91
N PRO A 386 8.91 12.22 -8.40
CA PRO A 386 10.06 12.39 -7.54
C PRO A 386 9.92 13.66 -6.69
N GLY A 387 10.14 13.54 -5.38
CA GLY A 387 10.03 14.66 -4.44
C GLY A 387 8.60 15.06 -4.05
N VAL A 388 7.58 14.30 -4.43
CA VAL A 388 6.20 14.51 -3.97
C VAL A 388 5.73 13.29 -3.19
N LEU A 389 5.50 13.46 -1.88
CA LEU A 389 4.94 12.39 -1.05
C LEU A 389 3.43 12.24 -1.30
N PRO A 390 2.84 11.03 -1.14
CA PRO A 390 1.40 10.84 -1.29
C PRO A 390 0.57 11.75 -0.39
N THR A 391 1.08 12.05 0.82
CA THR A 391 0.49 12.98 1.78
C THR A 391 0.52 14.44 1.32
N GLU A 392 1.36 14.77 0.33
CA GLU A 392 1.48 16.12 -0.24
C GLU A 392 0.64 16.32 -1.49
N THR A 393 0.07 15.26 -2.07
CA THR A 393 -0.87 15.39 -3.18
C THR A 393 -2.06 16.26 -2.78
N PHE A 394 -2.66 16.98 -3.74
CA PHE A 394 -3.81 17.83 -3.42
C PHE A 394 -4.94 17.02 -2.78
N SER A 395 -5.13 15.76 -3.20
CA SER A 395 -6.15 14.87 -2.64
C SER A 395 -5.94 14.59 -1.15
N ALA A 396 -4.69 14.32 -0.75
CA ALA A 396 -4.35 14.10 0.66
C ALA A 396 -4.45 15.39 1.48
N ARG A 397 -4.02 16.53 0.92
CA ARG A 397 -4.14 17.85 1.56
C ARG A 397 -5.59 18.28 1.76
N VAL A 398 -6.46 18.05 0.78
CA VAL A 398 -7.90 18.30 0.90
C VAL A 398 -8.50 17.43 2.01
N GLN A 399 -8.17 16.13 2.05
CA GLN A 399 -8.62 15.26 3.13
C GLN A 399 -8.17 15.77 4.51
N ALA A 400 -6.89 16.12 4.63
CA ALA A 400 -6.29 16.61 5.86
C ALA A 400 -7.01 17.86 6.39
N ALA A 401 -7.18 18.88 5.53
CA ALA A 401 -7.81 20.14 5.91
C ALA A 401 -9.30 19.95 6.29
N LEU A 402 -10.03 19.10 5.57
CA LEU A 402 -11.42 18.79 5.92
C LEU A 402 -11.53 18.06 7.27
N ARG A 403 -10.62 17.12 7.55
CA ARG A 403 -10.58 16.40 8.84
C ARG A 403 -10.17 17.32 9.99
N GLU A 404 -9.24 18.23 9.76
CA GLU A 404 -8.85 19.26 10.73
C GLU A 404 -10.04 20.17 11.07
N ALA A 405 -10.88 20.47 10.09
CA ALA A 405 -12.17 21.16 10.28
C ALA A 405 -13.28 20.27 10.90
N GLY A 406 -12.96 19.05 11.34
CA GLY A 406 -13.88 18.13 12.02
C GLY A 406 -14.73 17.24 11.11
N ALA A 407 -14.55 17.28 9.78
CA ALA A 407 -15.32 16.44 8.87
C ALA A 407 -14.81 14.98 8.85
N LYS A 408 -15.72 14.02 8.92
CA LYS A 408 -15.42 12.62 8.61
C LYS A 408 -15.45 12.42 7.09
N VAL A 409 -14.27 12.48 6.46
CA VAL A 409 -14.13 12.36 5.01
C VAL A 409 -13.02 11.38 4.62
N LEU A 410 -13.25 10.67 3.51
CA LEU A 410 -12.29 9.84 2.80
C LEU A 410 -12.13 10.42 1.39
N VAL A 411 -10.94 10.90 1.06
CA VAL A 411 -10.57 11.35 -0.28
C VAL A 411 -9.66 10.30 -0.91
N HIS A 412 -10.12 9.67 -1.98
CA HIS A 412 -9.37 8.61 -2.67
C HIS A 412 -8.94 9.08 -4.06
N ASN A 413 -7.68 8.84 -4.37
CA ASN A 413 -7.05 9.28 -5.60
C ASN A 413 -7.12 8.18 -6.66
N LEU A 414 -7.73 8.49 -7.80
CA LEU A 414 -7.87 7.60 -8.94
C LEU A 414 -7.13 8.14 -10.17
N GLY A 415 -6.06 8.90 -9.98
CA GLY A 415 -5.25 9.45 -11.06
C GLY A 415 -4.49 8.37 -11.83
N ILE A 416 -4.54 8.40 -13.16
CA ILE A 416 -3.75 7.51 -14.02
C ILE A 416 -2.82 8.34 -14.92
N GLY A 417 -1.52 8.04 -14.88
CA GLY A 417 -0.55 8.79 -15.66
C GLY A 417 -0.81 8.70 -17.17
N GLY A 418 -0.84 9.85 -17.85
CA GLY A 418 -1.10 9.93 -19.29
C GLY A 418 -2.56 9.74 -19.70
N GLU A 419 -3.47 9.57 -18.74
CA GLU A 419 -4.88 9.27 -19.02
C GLU A 419 -5.59 10.47 -19.66
N ARG A 420 -6.45 10.15 -20.63
CA ARG A 420 -7.38 11.10 -21.27
C ARG A 420 -8.83 10.80 -20.90
N THR A 421 -9.72 11.74 -21.19
CA THR A 421 -11.15 11.62 -20.89
C THR A 421 -11.83 10.40 -21.56
N ASP A 422 -11.41 10.00 -22.77
CA ASP A 422 -11.96 8.82 -23.46
C ASP A 422 -11.61 7.51 -22.74
N GLN A 423 -10.48 7.49 -22.06
CA GLN A 423 -9.99 6.34 -21.30
C GLN A 423 -10.62 6.30 -19.91
N ALA A 424 -10.80 7.47 -19.28
CA ALA A 424 -11.53 7.62 -18.02
C ALA A 424 -12.96 7.10 -18.13
N LEU A 425 -13.66 7.38 -19.23
CA LEU A 425 -15.01 6.85 -19.49
C LEU A 425 -15.09 5.33 -19.50
N ARG A 426 -14.07 4.65 -20.05
CA ARG A 426 -14.03 3.17 -20.14
C ARG A 426 -13.95 2.49 -18.78
N ARG A 427 -13.48 3.18 -17.75
CA ARG A 427 -13.35 2.66 -16.39
C ARG A 427 -14.28 3.32 -15.37
N LEU A 428 -15.11 4.27 -15.78
CA LEU A 428 -15.92 5.07 -14.87
C LEU A 428 -16.88 4.20 -14.05
N ASP A 429 -17.53 3.20 -14.64
CA ASP A 429 -18.44 2.31 -13.90
C ASP A 429 -17.70 1.51 -12.82
N ARG A 430 -16.58 0.90 -13.22
CA ARG A 430 -15.79 0.01 -12.36
C ARG A 430 -15.05 0.78 -11.25
N ASP A 431 -14.33 1.84 -11.62
CA ASP A 431 -13.39 2.50 -10.69
C ASP A 431 -14.02 3.63 -9.90
N VAL A 432 -15.16 4.17 -10.36
CA VAL A 432 -15.79 5.36 -9.76
C VAL A 432 -17.20 5.03 -9.28
N LEU A 433 -18.11 4.57 -10.15
CA LEU A 433 -19.51 4.35 -9.75
C LEU A 433 -19.66 3.19 -8.74
N ALA A 434 -18.93 2.09 -8.94
CA ALA A 434 -18.92 0.95 -8.01
C ALA A 434 -18.44 1.33 -6.60
N GLN A 435 -17.66 2.42 -6.49
CA GLN A 435 -17.17 2.94 -5.21
C GLN A 435 -18.20 3.83 -4.49
N ARG A 436 -19.35 4.08 -5.11
CA ARG A 436 -20.49 4.84 -4.57
C ARG A 436 -20.04 6.13 -3.87
N PRO A 437 -19.23 6.99 -4.48
CA PRO A 437 -18.79 8.21 -3.83
C PRO A 437 -19.96 9.19 -3.66
N HIS A 438 -19.79 10.18 -2.80
CA HIS A 438 -20.75 11.27 -2.69
C HIS A 438 -20.36 12.44 -3.60
N LEU A 439 -19.04 12.60 -3.85
CA LEU A 439 -18.48 13.69 -4.64
C LEU A 439 -17.32 13.17 -5.49
N VAL A 440 -17.19 13.66 -6.72
CA VAL A 440 -16.08 13.35 -7.62
C VAL A 440 -15.48 14.63 -8.17
N LEU A 441 -14.19 14.83 -7.90
CA LEU A 441 -13.35 15.86 -8.52
C LEU A 441 -12.85 15.31 -9.87
N VAL A 442 -13.10 16.03 -10.97
CA VAL A 442 -12.72 15.59 -12.32
C VAL A 442 -11.75 16.60 -12.92
N MET A 443 -10.50 16.19 -13.17
CA MET A 443 -9.46 17.03 -13.75
C MET A 443 -8.75 16.32 -14.91
N TYR A 444 -8.96 16.82 -16.12
CA TYR A 444 -8.34 16.37 -17.37
C TYR A 444 -8.07 17.55 -18.30
N GLY A 445 -7.50 17.31 -19.48
CA GLY A 445 -7.23 18.34 -20.49
C GLY A 445 -5.74 18.46 -20.84
N THR A 446 -4.84 18.19 -19.88
CA THR A 446 -3.39 18.20 -20.11
C THR A 446 -2.97 17.16 -21.14
N ASN A 447 -3.38 15.90 -20.94
CA ASN A 447 -3.06 14.82 -21.87
C ASN A 447 -3.96 14.82 -23.12
N ASP A 448 -5.21 15.26 -23.00
CA ASP A 448 -6.14 15.38 -24.12
C ASP A 448 -5.62 16.40 -25.16
N GLY A 449 -5.16 17.57 -24.68
CA GLY A 449 -4.69 18.69 -25.51
C GLY A 449 -3.22 18.63 -25.92
N TRP A 450 -2.45 17.65 -25.46
CA TRP A 450 -1.05 17.49 -25.85
C TRP A 450 -0.93 17.05 -27.31
N VAL A 451 0.04 17.62 -28.04
CA VAL A 451 0.42 17.18 -29.40
C VAL A 451 1.77 16.48 -29.31
N ASP A 452 1.82 15.21 -29.71
CA ASP A 452 3.06 14.43 -29.72
C ASP A 452 4.01 14.88 -30.84
N GLU A 453 5.31 14.65 -30.65
CA GLU A 453 6.33 14.97 -31.66
C GLU A 453 6.01 14.28 -33.00
N GLY A 454 6.07 15.04 -34.09
CA GLY A 454 5.73 14.58 -35.42
C GLY A 454 4.22 14.49 -35.71
N GLN A 455 3.36 14.86 -34.77
CA GLN A 455 1.90 14.94 -34.96
C GLN A 455 1.44 16.38 -35.19
N THR A 456 0.31 16.53 -35.89
CA THR A 456 -0.31 17.83 -36.17
C THR A 456 -1.60 18.09 -35.39
N ALA A 457 -2.08 17.08 -34.66
CA ALA A 457 -3.32 17.14 -33.90
C ALA A 457 -3.09 16.73 -32.44
N SER A 458 -3.92 17.26 -31.54
CA SER A 458 -3.94 16.84 -30.14
C SER A 458 -4.32 15.37 -30.02
N ARG A 459 -3.85 14.70 -28.96
CA ARG A 459 -4.17 13.28 -28.69
C ARG A 459 -5.67 13.00 -28.60
N LEU A 460 -6.49 14.00 -28.23
CA LEU A 460 -7.94 13.95 -28.32
C LEU A 460 -8.48 15.34 -28.71
N GLY A 461 -9.36 15.43 -29.72
CA GLY A 461 -9.93 16.70 -30.16
C GLY A 461 -10.78 17.41 -29.10
N GLU A 462 -10.89 18.74 -29.20
CA GLU A 462 -11.65 19.57 -28.25
C GLU A 462 -13.12 19.15 -28.10
N GLU A 463 -13.78 18.82 -29.21
CA GLU A 463 -15.18 18.39 -29.21
C GLU A 463 -15.38 17.05 -28.50
N SER A 464 -14.50 16.08 -28.75
CA SER A 464 -14.53 14.79 -28.05
C SER A 464 -14.25 14.96 -26.56
N TYR A 465 -13.30 15.82 -26.19
CA TYR A 465 -13.04 16.15 -24.79
C TYR A 465 -14.26 16.76 -24.10
N GLU A 466 -14.91 17.73 -24.75
CA GLU A 466 -16.11 18.39 -24.24
C GLU A 466 -17.27 17.40 -24.09
N ALA A 467 -17.51 16.56 -25.10
CA ALA A 467 -18.50 15.50 -25.07
C ALA A 467 -18.23 14.48 -23.96
N ASN A 468 -16.96 14.08 -23.77
CA ASN A 468 -16.58 13.14 -22.72
C ASN A 468 -16.80 13.72 -21.32
N LEU A 469 -16.46 15.01 -21.09
CA LEU A 469 -16.76 15.65 -19.82
C LEU A 469 -18.26 15.72 -19.54
N ARG A 470 -19.06 16.04 -20.57
CA ARG A 470 -20.54 16.07 -20.46
C ARG A 470 -21.09 14.70 -20.09
N GLU A 471 -20.57 13.63 -20.71
CA GLU A 471 -20.94 12.25 -20.39
C GLU A 471 -20.52 11.85 -18.97
N ILE A 472 -19.29 12.15 -18.55
CA ILE A 472 -18.82 11.88 -17.18
C ILE A 472 -19.74 12.57 -16.16
N VAL A 473 -20.03 13.86 -16.36
CA VAL A 473 -20.95 14.62 -15.49
C VAL A 473 -22.35 14.00 -15.48
N GLY A 474 -22.89 13.64 -16.65
CA GLY A 474 -24.19 13.01 -16.79
C GLY A 474 -24.29 11.70 -16.01
N ARG A 475 -23.31 10.80 -16.20
CA ARG A 475 -23.22 9.50 -15.51
C ARG A 475 -23.11 9.66 -13.99
N LEU A 476 -22.28 10.59 -13.52
CA LEU A 476 -22.12 10.87 -12.09
C LEU A 476 -23.43 11.37 -11.48
N ARG A 477 -24.10 12.34 -12.11
CA ARG A 477 -25.38 12.87 -11.63
C ARG A 477 -26.50 11.83 -11.64
N ALA A 478 -26.55 10.99 -12.68
CA ALA A 478 -27.53 9.90 -12.76
C ALA A 478 -27.36 8.89 -11.61
N ALA A 479 -26.15 8.74 -11.09
CA ALA A 479 -25.84 7.93 -9.92
C ALA A 479 -26.01 8.68 -8.57
N GLY A 480 -26.50 9.92 -8.57
CA GLY A 480 -26.66 10.74 -7.36
C GLY A 480 -25.35 11.29 -6.80
N ILE A 481 -24.28 11.31 -7.59
CA ILE A 481 -22.94 11.77 -7.20
C ILE A 481 -22.80 13.25 -7.59
N VAL A 482 -22.16 14.05 -6.74
CA VAL A 482 -21.87 15.46 -7.02
C VAL A 482 -20.55 15.58 -7.82
N PRO A 483 -20.57 15.92 -9.12
CA PRO A 483 -19.35 16.23 -9.86
C PRO A 483 -18.86 17.65 -9.55
N VAL A 484 -17.54 17.82 -9.46
CA VAL A 484 -16.85 19.10 -9.46
C VAL A 484 -15.82 19.06 -10.59
N LEU A 485 -15.99 19.93 -11.58
CA LEU A 485 -15.03 20.02 -12.68
C LEU A 485 -13.85 20.90 -12.27
N MET A 486 -12.67 20.54 -12.76
CA MET A 486 -11.44 21.28 -12.54
C MET A 486 -10.73 21.48 -13.87
N THR A 487 -10.33 22.71 -14.17
CA THR A 487 -9.38 22.92 -15.27
C THR A 487 -7.99 22.43 -14.84
N PRO A 488 -7.16 21.90 -15.73
CA PRO A 488 -5.78 21.58 -15.41
C PRO A 488 -4.99 22.89 -15.14
N PRO A 489 -3.97 22.87 -14.25
CA PRO A 489 -3.08 24.01 -14.07
C PRO A 489 -2.25 24.28 -15.33
N ARG A 490 -1.71 25.50 -15.45
CA ARG A 490 -0.79 25.85 -16.54
C ARG A 490 0.54 25.09 -16.46
N PHE A 491 1.16 24.88 -17.60
CA PHE A 491 2.56 24.47 -17.67
C PHE A 491 3.47 25.61 -17.21
N GLY A 492 4.56 25.27 -16.55
CA GLY A 492 5.66 26.16 -16.18
C GLY A 492 6.38 26.71 -17.41
N GLU A 493 7.07 27.84 -17.21
CA GLU A 493 7.68 28.62 -18.29
C GLU A 493 8.78 27.87 -19.05
N GLU A 494 9.45 26.92 -18.39
CA GLU A 494 10.55 26.13 -18.97
C GLU A 494 10.08 24.80 -19.56
N ASN A 495 8.78 24.51 -19.55
CA ASN A 495 8.28 23.27 -20.11
C ASN A 495 8.55 23.22 -21.62
N ARG A 496 8.86 22.02 -22.13
CA ARG A 496 9.08 21.82 -23.55
C ARG A 496 7.86 22.25 -24.39
N ARG A 497 8.14 22.77 -25.58
CA ARG A 497 7.11 23.00 -26.62
C ARG A 497 6.45 21.67 -27.00
N ASN A 498 5.21 21.74 -27.47
CA ASN A 498 4.50 20.55 -27.97
C ASN A 498 5.06 20.11 -29.35
N GLY A 499 4.50 19.05 -29.94
CA GLY A 499 4.91 18.55 -31.25
C GLY A 499 4.80 19.53 -32.42
N LEU A 500 4.09 20.66 -32.25
CA LEU A 500 3.98 21.75 -33.22
C LEU A 500 4.94 22.91 -32.95
N GLY A 501 5.73 22.85 -31.88
CA GLY A 501 6.61 23.95 -31.46
C GLY A 501 5.90 25.08 -30.72
N GLU A 502 4.63 24.90 -30.34
CA GLU A 502 3.82 25.91 -29.65
C GLU A 502 4.06 25.90 -28.12
N ASP A 503 3.70 26.99 -27.44
CA ASP A 503 3.53 26.93 -25.98
C ASP A 503 2.42 25.92 -25.65
N PRO A 504 2.68 24.90 -24.80
CA PRO A 504 1.63 23.96 -24.46
C PRO A 504 0.42 24.63 -23.78
N ASN A 505 0.59 25.81 -23.17
CA ASN A 505 -0.52 26.59 -22.60
C ASN A 505 -1.47 27.16 -23.66
N GLU A 506 -1.04 27.41 -24.89
CA GLU A 506 -1.92 27.93 -25.96
C GLU A 506 -3.05 26.94 -26.28
N ARG A 507 -2.71 25.65 -26.39
CA ARG A 507 -3.71 24.60 -26.56
C ARG A 507 -4.47 24.33 -25.28
N LEU A 508 -3.76 24.22 -24.15
CA LEU A 508 -4.41 23.93 -22.87
C LEU A 508 -5.49 24.97 -22.51
N ALA A 509 -5.30 26.24 -22.89
CA ALA A 509 -6.31 27.29 -22.73
C ALA A 509 -7.64 26.96 -23.41
N ARG A 510 -7.61 26.32 -24.59
CA ARG A 510 -8.82 25.90 -25.32
C ARG A 510 -9.56 24.80 -24.56
N TYR A 511 -8.85 23.80 -24.06
CA TYR A 511 -9.44 22.71 -23.25
C TYR A 511 -9.95 23.21 -21.89
N ALA A 512 -9.24 24.15 -21.25
CA ALA A 512 -9.75 24.84 -20.06
C ALA A 512 -11.05 25.60 -20.39
N GLY A 513 -11.13 26.26 -21.55
CA GLY A 513 -12.35 26.87 -22.07
C GLY A 513 -13.50 25.87 -22.25
N ARG A 514 -13.24 24.70 -22.84
CA ARG A 514 -14.24 23.62 -22.97
C ARG A 514 -14.73 23.11 -21.62
N CYS A 515 -13.82 22.92 -20.66
CA CYS A 515 -14.18 22.54 -19.29
C CYS A 515 -15.09 23.58 -18.61
N ARG A 516 -14.77 24.88 -18.73
CA ARG A 516 -15.63 25.97 -18.23
C ARG A 516 -17.02 25.95 -18.87
N ASN A 517 -17.10 25.72 -20.18
CA ASN A 517 -18.38 25.63 -20.89
C ASN A 517 -19.22 24.48 -20.36
N VAL A 518 -18.66 23.27 -20.23
CA VAL A 518 -19.38 22.12 -19.66
C VAL A 518 -19.82 22.41 -18.22
N ALA A 519 -18.96 23.02 -17.39
CA ALA A 519 -19.32 23.37 -16.02
C ALA A 519 -20.54 24.31 -15.96
N ARG A 520 -20.53 25.36 -16.78
CA ARG A 520 -21.62 26.34 -16.91
C ARG A 520 -22.90 25.71 -17.47
N GLU A 521 -22.80 24.92 -18.54
CA GLU A 521 -23.94 24.27 -19.20
C GLU A 521 -24.62 23.25 -18.30
N THR A 522 -23.84 22.47 -17.55
CA THR A 522 -24.37 21.42 -16.67
C THR A 522 -24.68 21.92 -15.26
N GLY A 523 -24.31 23.16 -14.93
CA GLY A 523 -24.55 23.79 -13.64
C GLY A 523 -23.75 23.16 -12.49
N VAL A 524 -22.58 22.57 -12.78
CA VAL A 524 -21.73 21.92 -11.77
C VAL A 524 -20.64 22.89 -11.28
N PRO A 525 -20.18 22.77 -10.03
CA PRO A 525 -19.09 23.60 -9.53
C PRO A 525 -17.80 23.45 -10.35
N LEU A 526 -17.05 24.55 -10.48
CA LEU A 526 -15.78 24.62 -11.18
C LEU A 526 -14.66 25.08 -10.24
N VAL A 527 -13.51 24.40 -10.27
CA VAL A 527 -12.24 24.90 -9.74
C VAL A 527 -11.30 25.23 -10.89
N ASP A 528 -11.02 26.51 -11.12
CA ASP A 528 -10.29 26.99 -12.29
C ASP A 528 -8.79 27.20 -12.01
N HIS A 529 -8.03 26.11 -11.95
CA HIS A 529 -6.58 26.16 -11.78
C HIS A 529 -5.84 26.83 -12.95
N PHE A 530 -6.39 26.79 -14.16
CA PHE A 530 -5.76 27.41 -15.33
C PHE A 530 -5.77 28.93 -15.17
N ALA A 531 -6.94 29.52 -14.92
CA ALA A 531 -7.08 30.97 -14.71
C ALA A 531 -6.27 31.45 -13.51
N ALA A 532 -6.31 30.68 -12.42
CA ALA A 532 -5.52 30.91 -11.23
C ALA A 532 -4.00 31.01 -11.48
N TRP A 533 -3.45 30.09 -12.27
CA TRP A 533 -2.02 30.10 -12.57
C TRP A 533 -1.69 31.13 -13.65
N THR A 534 -2.62 31.48 -14.55
CA THR A 534 -2.48 32.66 -15.41
C THR A 534 -2.32 33.92 -14.59
N GLU A 535 -3.21 34.17 -13.63
CA GLU A 535 -3.17 35.34 -12.76
C GLU A 535 -1.87 35.40 -11.96
N ALA A 536 -1.44 34.28 -11.39
CA ALA A 536 -0.18 34.21 -10.65
C ALA A 536 1.03 34.59 -11.54
N GLN A 537 1.06 34.12 -12.78
CA GLN A 537 2.13 34.46 -13.73
C GLN A 537 2.07 35.94 -14.15
N GLU A 538 0.89 36.49 -14.39
CA GLU A 538 0.69 37.92 -14.69
C GLU A 538 1.13 38.82 -13.53
N GLN A 539 1.04 38.32 -12.29
CA GLN A 539 1.56 38.96 -11.09
C GLN A 539 3.07 38.73 -10.87
N GLY A 540 3.77 38.16 -11.85
CA GLY A 540 5.22 37.94 -11.83
C GLY A 540 5.68 36.72 -11.02
N GLN A 541 4.77 35.82 -10.62
CA GLN A 541 5.15 34.58 -9.95
C GLN A 541 5.57 33.53 -10.97
N SER A 542 6.73 32.91 -10.75
CA SER A 542 7.16 31.78 -11.60
C SER A 542 6.28 30.55 -11.34
N LEU A 543 5.72 30.00 -12.42
CA LEU A 543 4.99 28.74 -12.39
C LEU A 543 5.95 27.54 -12.35
N GLN A 544 7.14 27.66 -12.93
CA GLN A 544 8.17 26.62 -12.89
C GLN A 544 8.48 26.18 -11.45
N GLY A 545 8.61 27.13 -10.52
CA GLY A 545 8.84 26.88 -9.09
C GLY A 545 7.71 26.13 -8.37
N ARG A 546 6.54 25.95 -9.00
CA ARG A 546 5.40 25.17 -8.50
C ARG A 546 5.33 23.77 -9.10
N THR A 547 6.27 23.42 -9.98
CA THR A 547 6.30 22.13 -10.69
C THR A 547 7.57 21.34 -10.39
N THR A 548 7.56 20.05 -10.73
CA THR A 548 8.73 19.17 -10.69
C THR A 548 9.47 19.14 -12.03
N ASP A 549 8.75 19.28 -13.14
CA ASP A 549 9.27 19.10 -14.50
C ASP A 549 8.65 20.09 -15.53
N GLY A 550 8.06 21.18 -15.07
CA GLY A 550 7.31 22.12 -15.92
C GLY A 550 5.87 21.71 -16.22
N CYS A 551 5.46 20.47 -15.93
CA CYS A 551 4.09 19.98 -16.15
C CYS A 551 3.40 19.59 -14.83
N HIS A 552 4.10 18.84 -13.98
CA HIS A 552 3.50 18.21 -12.80
C HIS A 552 3.77 19.05 -11.55
N PRO A 553 2.73 19.40 -10.76
CA PRO A 553 2.90 20.14 -9.51
C PRO A 553 3.88 19.47 -8.55
N ASN A 554 4.71 20.26 -7.89
CA ASN A 554 5.48 19.84 -6.72
C ASN A 554 4.65 20.00 -5.43
N GLY A 555 5.25 19.80 -4.26
CA GLY A 555 4.56 19.96 -2.97
C GLY A 555 3.86 21.33 -2.80
N THR A 556 4.50 22.42 -3.26
CA THR A 556 3.92 23.78 -3.26
C THR A 556 2.79 23.91 -4.26
N GLY A 557 2.97 23.39 -5.49
CA GLY A 557 1.90 23.37 -6.49
C GLY A 557 0.67 22.61 -6.02
N HIS A 558 0.84 21.42 -5.43
CA HIS A 558 -0.27 20.65 -4.85
C HIS A 558 -0.94 21.36 -3.66
N ALA A 559 -0.20 22.13 -2.85
CA ALA A 559 -0.77 22.96 -1.81
C ALA A 559 -1.66 24.08 -2.37
N ASP A 560 -1.23 24.74 -3.47
CA ASP A 560 -2.04 25.74 -4.18
C ASP A 560 -3.32 25.11 -4.75
N LEU A 561 -3.22 23.95 -5.41
CA LEU A 561 -4.39 23.23 -5.91
C LEU A 561 -5.37 22.92 -4.78
N ALA A 562 -4.88 22.35 -3.67
CA ALA A 562 -5.72 22.03 -2.51
C ALA A 562 -6.39 23.28 -1.92
N GLY A 563 -5.67 24.39 -1.78
CA GLY A 563 -6.20 25.67 -1.29
C GLY A 563 -7.33 26.22 -2.14
N ARG A 564 -7.34 25.95 -3.44
CA ARG A 564 -8.42 26.36 -4.38
C ARG A 564 -9.58 25.38 -4.41
N ILE A 565 -9.32 24.10 -4.16
CA ILE A 565 -10.36 23.06 -4.07
C ILE A 565 -11.20 23.24 -2.80
N LEU A 566 -10.58 23.56 -1.68
CA LEU A 566 -11.22 23.59 -0.36
C LEU A 566 -12.44 24.53 -0.27
N PRO A 567 -12.41 25.79 -0.76
CA PRO A 567 -13.57 26.67 -0.75
C PRO A 567 -14.79 26.11 -1.48
N VAL A 568 -14.58 25.27 -2.50
CA VAL A 568 -15.66 24.62 -3.26
C VAL A 568 -16.13 23.33 -2.59
N VAL A 569 -15.20 22.51 -2.11
CA VAL A 569 -15.50 21.17 -1.59
C VAL A 569 -16.00 21.19 -0.15
N ALA A 570 -15.48 22.05 0.72
CA ALA A 570 -15.87 22.07 2.13
C ALA A 570 -17.37 22.35 2.37
N PRO A 571 -18.03 23.29 1.65
CA PRO A 571 -19.48 23.45 1.72
C PRO A 571 -20.24 22.20 1.27
N LEU A 572 -19.81 21.57 0.17
CA LEU A 572 -20.46 20.36 -0.37
C LEU A 572 -20.35 19.18 0.61
N VAL A 573 -19.17 18.97 1.19
CA VAL A 573 -18.95 17.94 2.21
C VAL A 573 -19.85 18.17 3.42
N ARG A 574 -20.01 19.41 3.88
CA ARG A 574 -20.92 19.73 4.99
C ARG A 574 -22.38 19.40 4.68
N GLN A 575 -22.83 19.61 3.45
CA GLN A 575 -24.19 19.26 3.01
C GLN A 575 -24.40 17.75 2.89
N LEU A 576 -23.34 16.99 2.62
CA LEU A 576 -23.36 15.55 2.43
C LEU A 576 -23.17 14.75 3.73
N LEU A 577 -22.78 15.40 4.84
CA LEU A 577 -22.72 14.76 6.13
C LEU A 577 -24.14 14.36 6.57
N PRO A 578 -24.33 13.15 7.14
CA PRO A 578 -25.60 12.80 7.74
C PRO A 578 -25.98 13.86 8.78
N SER A 579 -27.25 14.30 8.78
CA SER A 579 -27.76 15.15 9.87
C SER A 579 -27.62 14.39 11.20
N PRO A 580 -27.21 15.07 12.29
CA PRO A 580 -26.92 14.44 13.57
C PRO A 580 -28.10 13.70 14.17
#